data_AF-A0A7W2D0V2-F1
#
_entry.id   AF-A0A7W2D0V2-F1
#
_cell.length_a   1.000
_cell.length_b   1.000
_cell.length_c   1.000
_cell.angle_alpha   90.00
_cell.angle_beta   90.00
_cell.angle_gamma   90.00
#
_symmetry.space_group_name_H-M   'P 1'
#
loop_
_entity.id
_entity.type
_entity.pdbx_description
1 polymer ?
#
loop_
_entity_poly.entity_id
_entity_poly.type
_entity_poly.pdbx_seq_one_letter_code
_entity_poly.pdbx_strand_id
1 'polypeptide(L)'
;MRLAAAGAVIVAAVLLLAQMPQASAAPASIATARLAELAGDVRTADGYRYGLADDTGRSMDAAQILQAPDGTYLAVYHTFLGDGRFHASVATSTDLLHWQRRHDFGPGTHQASLAHDGTGGYVLAYEKDPDNHIAIRGYEDLSALLAGWADRAYDAPRTLSRCAEGTPSITAVQGDTIRLTGHYRANCDTDRQLRATLTDFTHWHAESDHRLDRAVQSWGNAGNIGDRAPLRLHGMRVVLIEGQRWRNDFASWQTFAYDPVTGRADRLAIRTHGGSRGFANPSATLLTAPNGRPALLMSLFVPREGAAPGESGQLLYWRAL
;
A
#
# COMPACT_ATOMS: atom_id res chain seq x y z
N MET A 1 -54.32 18.12 4.54
CA MET A 1 -53.07 18.09 5.34
C MET A 1 -52.16 16.89 5.09
N ARG A 2 -52.61 15.62 5.09
CA ARG A 2 -51.69 14.46 5.00
C ARG A 2 -50.86 14.34 3.69
N LEU A 3 -51.38 14.80 2.54
CA LEU A 3 -50.67 14.77 1.25
C LEU A 3 -49.45 15.70 1.19
N ALA A 4 -49.48 16.85 1.84
CA ALA A 4 -48.38 17.82 1.83
C ALA A 4 -47.13 17.30 2.56
N ALA A 5 -47.33 16.58 3.68
CA ALA A 5 -46.24 15.97 4.45
C ALA A 5 -45.51 14.87 3.65
N ALA A 6 -46.25 14.04 2.90
CA ALA A 6 -45.66 13.01 2.06
C ALA A 6 -44.80 13.61 0.93
N GLY A 7 -45.28 14.67 0.27
CA GLY A 7 -44.50 15.38 -0.76
C GLY A 7 -43.20 15.98 -0.22
N ALA A 8 -43.24 16.61 0.96
CA ALA A 8 -42.05 17.20 1.59
C ALA A 8 -40.98 16.14 1.94
N VAL A 9 -41.38 14.97 2.45
CA VAL A 9 -40.45 13.87 2.77
C VAL A 9 -39.81 13.29 1.52
N ILE A 10 -40.56 13.12 0.42
CA ILE A 10 -40.02 12.63 -0.85
C ILE A 10 -39.01 13.63 -1.44
N VAL A 11 -39.34 14.94 -1.44
CA VAL A 11 -38.42 15.98 -1.93
C VAL A 11 -37.15 16.04 -1.08
N ALA A 12 -37.26 15.93 0.25
CA ALA A 12 -36.10 15.87 1.14
C ALA A 12 -35.22 14.62 0.88
N ALA A 13 -35.83 13.45 0.67
CA ALA A 13 -35.10 12.22 0.35
C ALA A 13 -34.39 12.30 -1.00
N VAL A 14 -35.03 12.87 -2.03
CA VAL A 14 -34.42 13.10 -3.35
C VAL A 14 -33.28 14.13 -3.27
N LEU A 15 -33.42 15.18 -2.47
CA LEU A 15 -32.34 16.15 -2.23
C LEU A 15 -31.15 15.53 -1.46
N LEU A 16 -31.38 14.68 -0.46
CA LEU A 16 -30.30 13.93 0.20
C LEU A 16 -29.60 12.95 -0.76
N LEU A 17 -30.35 12.26 -1.62
CA LEU A 17 -29.79 11.35 -2.62
C LEU A 17 -28.99 12.10 -3.69
N ALA A 18 -29.42 13.30 -4.10
CA ALA A 18 -28.70 14.17 -5.02
C ALA A 18 -27.44 14.82 -4.43
N GLN A 19 -27.31 14.83 -3.09
CA GLN A 19 -26.10 15.28 -2.38
C GLN A 19 -25.13 14.13 -2.06
N MET A 20 -25.48 12.87 -2.35
CA MET A 20 -24.51 11.78 -2.25
C MET A 20 -23.49 11.90 -3.41
N PRO A 21 -22.18 11.94 -3.12
CA PRO A 21 -21.16 12.05 -4.16
C PRO A 21 -21.16 10.77 -5.01
N GLN A 22 -21.79 10.84 -6.18
CA GLN A 22 -21.70 9.78 -7.17
C GLN A 22 -20.28 9.71 -7.74
N ALA A 23 -19.80 8.49 -7.98
CA ALA A 23 -18.59 8.28 -8.76
C ALA A 23 -18.73 8.92 -10.15
N SER A 24 -17.90 9.93 -10.43
CA SER A 24 -17.85 10.59 -11.72
C SER A 24 -17.32 9.66 -12.80
N ALA A 25 -17.96 9.65 -13.97
CA ALA A 25 -17.50 8.90 -15.14
C ALA A 25 -16.18 9.44 -15.73
N ALA A 26 -15.88 10.72 -15.49
CA ALA A 26 -14.59 11.32 -15.83
C ALA A 26 -13.57 11.06 -14.69
N PRO A 27 -12.31 10.71 -15.01
CA PRO A 27 -11.24 10.53 -14.02
C PRO A 27 -11.08 11.72 -13.07
N ALA A 28 -10.57 11.47 -11.87
CA ALA A 28 -10.21 12.48 -10.89
C ALA A 28 -9.11 13.42 -11.41
N SER A 29 -8.10 12.88 -12.09
CA SER A 29 -7.04 13.65 -12.73
C SER A 29 -6.40 12.89 -13.91
N ILE A 30 -5.48 13.55 -14.63
CA ILE A 30 -4.63 12.90 -15.62
C ILE A 30 -3.75 11.82 -14.97
N ALA A 31 -3.32 12.03 -13.71
CA ALA A 31 -2.49 11.08 -12.98
C ALA A 31 -3.24 9.79 -12.61
N THR A 32 -4.51 9.90 -12.18
CA THR A 32 -5.34 8.73 -11.87
C THR A 32 -5.73 7.98 -13.15
N ALA A 33 -6.04 8.71 -14.24
CA ALA A 33 -6.26 8.12 -15.56
C ALA A 33 -5.05 7.31 -16.06
N ARG A 34 -3.83 7.87 -15.96
CA ARG A 34 -2.59 7.20 -16.39
C ARG A 34 -2.23 6.01 -15.49
N LEU A 35 -2.49 6.09 -14.17
CA LEU A 35 -2.34 4.94 -13.28
C LEU A 35 -3.30 3.81 -13.67
N ALA A 36 -4.56 4.13 -13.97
CA ALA A 36 -5.54 3.15 -14.43
C ALA A 36 -5.18 2.52 -15.78
N GLU A 37 -4.62 3.30 -16.71
CA GLU A 37 -4.15 2.81 -18.01
C GLU A 37 -3.00 1.79 -17.86
N LEU A 38 -2.02 2.09 -17.00
CA LEU A 38 -0.83 1.25 -16.80
C LEU A 38 -1.11 0.02 -15.93
N ALA A 39 -1.84 0.19 -14.82
CA ALA A 39 -2.06 -0.85 -13.82
C ALA A 39 -3.32 -1.70 -14.04
N GLY A 40 -4.25 -1.27 -14.90
CA GLY A 40 -5.59 -1.86 -15.01
C GLY A 40 -5.68 -3.22 -15.72
N ASP A 41 -4.65 -3.68 -16.41
CA ASP A 41 -4.73 -4.93 -17.20
C ASP A 41 -3.40 -5.70 -17.17
N VAL A 42 -3.28 -6.65 -16.24
CA VAL A 42 -2.09 -7.50 -16.00
C VAL A 42 -1.74 -8.33 -17.24
N ARG A 43 -2.75 -8.65 -18.07
CA ARG A 43 -2.59 -9.38 -19.34
C ARG A 43 -1.83 -8.58 -20.42
N THR A 44 -1.58 -7.30 -20.16
CA THR A 44 -0.81 -6.38 -21.02
C THR A 44 0.51 -5.94 -20.39
N ALA A 45 0.91 -6.56 -19.27
CA ALA A 45 2.19 -6.30 -18.61
C ALA A 45 3.36 -6.83 -19.46
N ASP A 46 4.51 -6.14 -19.40
CA ASP A 46 5.75 -6.59 -20.03
C ASP A 46 6.39 -7.78 -19.29
N GLY A 47 6.00 -8.00 -18.04
CA GLY A 47 6.30 -9.18 -17.25
C GLY A 47 5.47 -9.25 -15.98
N TYR A 48 5.25 -10.47 -15.47
CA TYR A 48 4.45 -10.73 -14.27
C TYR A 48 4.84 -12.05 -13.57
N ARG A 49 4.42 -12.19 -12.30
CA ARG A 49 4.51 -13.42 -11.51
C ARG A 49 3.40 -13.43 -10.45
N TYR A 50 2.63 -14.51 -10.37
CA TYR A 50 1.73 -14.79 -9.25
C TYR A 50 2.43 -15.72 -8.26
N GLY A 51 2.01 -15.69 -6.98
CA GLY A 51 2.65 -16.47 -5.92
C GLY A 51 4.13 -16.17 -5.79
N LEU A 52 4.51 -14.89 -5.78
CA LEU A 52 5.91 -14.45 -5.67
C LEU A 52 6.56 -15.07 -4.43
N ALA A 53 7.75 -15.65 -4.61
CA ALA A 53 8.50 -16.32 -3.56
C ALA A 53 10.00 -16.05 -3.69
N ASP A 54 10.71 -16.15 -2.57
CA ASP A 54 12.17 -16.06 -2.50
C ASP A 54 12.88 -17.39 -2.85
N ASP A 55 14.21 -17.36 -2.93
CA ASP A 55 15.09 -18.50 -3.15
C ASP A 55 15.04 -19.57 -2.04
N THR A 56 14.41 -19.27 -0.91
CA THR A 56 14.13 -20.22 0.18
C THR A 56 12.70 -20.78 0.13
N GLY A 57 11.91 -20.42 -0.89
CA GLY A 57 10.53 -20.87 -1.11
C GLY A 57 9.50 -20.19 -0.21
N ARG A 58 9.85 -19.09 0.47
CA ARG A 58 8.93 -18.32 1.30
C ARG A 58 8.10 -17.38 0.44
N SER A 59 6.82 -17.20 0.75
CA SER A 59 5.97 -16.22 0.07
C SER A 59 6.45 -14.80 0.36
N MET A 60 6.42 -13.95 -0.68
CA MET A 60 6.78 -12.53 -0.61
C MET A 60 5.53 -11.67 -0.46
N ASP A 61 4.71 -11.96 0.55
CA ASP A 61 3.43 -11.29 0.71
C ASP A 61 3.62 -9.82 1.13
N ALA A 62 2.70 -8.94 0.69
CA ALA A 62 2.78 -7.50 0.85
C ALA A 62 4.12 -6.87 0.39
N ALA A 63 4.75 -7.43 -0.67
CA ALA A 63 6.04 -6.95 -1.15
C ALA A 63 6.00 -5.50 -1.69
N GLN A 64 6.72 -4.60 -1.03
CA GLN A 64 7.15 -3.32 -1.59
C GLN A 64 8.55 -3.47 -2.21
N ILE A 65 8.74 -2.96 -3.43
CA ILE A 65 10.00 -3.06 -4.17
C ILE A 65 10.49 -1.68 -4.57
N LEU A 66 11.79 -1.44 -4.43
CA LEU A 66 12.49 -0.27 -4.95
C LEU A 66 13.73 -0.67 -5.75
N GLN A 67 14.31 0.26 -6.50
CA GLN A 67 15.58 0.07 -7.21
C GLN A 67 16.69 0.86 -6.51
N ALA A 68 17.78 0.18 -6.16
CA ALA A 68 18.98 0.77 -5.59
C ALA A 68 19.79 1.53 -6.67
N PRO A 69 20.72 2.43 -6.29
CA PRO A 69 21.47 3.25 -7.25
C PRO A 69 22.35 2.46 -8.24
N ASP A 70 22.71 1.22 -7.92
CA ASP A 70 23.46 0.29 -8.78
C ASP A 70 22.57 -0.48 -9.79
N GLY A 71 21.25 -0.27 -9.73
CA GLY A 71 20.25 -0.96 -10.55
C GLY A 71 19.64 -2.22 -9.90
N THR A 72 20.18 -2.70 -8.77
CA THR A 72 19.66 -3.85 -8.02
C THR A 72 18.26 -3.56 -7.51
N TYR A 73 17.32 -4.50 -7.65
CA TYR A 73 16.00 -4.39 -7.03
C TYR A 73 16.06 -4.88 -5.58
N LEU A 74 15.49 -4.10 -4.67
CA LEU A 74 15.32 -4.45 -3.25
C LEU A 74 13.83 -4.67 -2.99
N ALA A 75 13.46 -5.83 -2.48
CA ALA A 75 12.13 -6.12 -1.95
C ALA A 75 12.15 -6.11 -0.42
N VAL A 76 11.16 -5.48 0.19
CA VAL A 76 10.75 -5.77 1.57
C VAL A 76 9.34 -6.34 1.55
N TYR A 77 9.14 -7.43 2.27
CA TYR A 77 7.93 -8.24 2.27
C TYR A 77 7.80 -8.95 3.62
N HIS A 78 6.69 -9.63 3.88
CA HIS A 78 6.59 -10.53 5.02
C HIS A 78 6.17 -11.95 4.62
N THR A 79 6.51 -12.92 5.47
CA THR A 79 6.08 -14.31 5.35
C THR A 79 5.54 -14.78 6.70
N PHE A 80 4.38 -15.45 6.73
CA PHE A 80 3.91 -16.13 7.94
C PHE A 80 4.69 -17.43 8.14
N LEU A 81 5.43 -17.55 9.25
CA LEU A 81 6.32 -18.69 9.51
C LEU A 81 5.72 -19.69 10.51
N GLY A 82 6.40 -20.84 10.64
CA GLY A 82 5.97 -21.95 11.49
C GLY A 82 5.97 -21.67 13.01
N ASP A 83 6.45 -20.51 13.45
CA ASP A 83 6.30 -20.02 14.83
C ASP A 83 4.95 -19.33 15.07
N GLY A 84 4.13 -19.16 14.02
CA GLY A 84 2.81 -18.54 14.09
C GLY A 84 2.82 -17.01 13.99
N ARG A 85 3.91 -16.40 13.52
CA ARG A 85 4.05 -14.95 13.36
C ARG A 85 4.51 -14.61 11.93
N PHE A 86 4.27 -13.39 11.47
CA PHE A 86 4.95 -12.93 10.26
C PHE A 86 6.36 -12.45 10.59
N HIS A 87 7.25 -12.65 9.62
CA HIS A 87 8.60 -12.13 9.59
C HIS A 87 8.76 -11.25 8.36
N ALA A 88 9.05 -9.97 8.56
CA ALA A 88 9.51 -9.10 7.49
C ALA A 88 10.92 -9.53 7.07
N SER A 89 11.20 -9.49 5.77
CA SER A 89 12.51 -9.83 5.20
C SER A 89 12.88 -8.83 4.12
N VAL A 90 14.19 -8.73 3.85
CA VAL A 90 14.72 -8.01 2.69
C VAL A 90 15.35 -9.00 1.70
N ALA A 91 15.05 -8.84 0.42
CA ALA A 91 15.61 -9.63 -0.68
C ALA A 91 16.13 -8.75 -1.81
N THR A 92 17.08 -9.29 -2.59
CA THR A 92 17.67 -8.66 -3.77
C THR A 92 17.29 -9.42 -5.05
N SER A 93 17.07 -8.71 -6.15
CA SER A 93 16.88 -9.29 -7.48
C SER A 93 17.57 -8.44 -8.55
N THR A 94 17.91 -9.05 -9.68
CA THR A 94 18.40 -8.38 -10.90
C THR A 94 17.40 -8.41 -12.06
N ASP A 95 16.27 -9.13 -11.91
CA ASP A 95 15.30 -9.36 -12.98
C ASP A 95 13.82 -9.24 -12.54
N LEU A 96 13.55 -8.81 -11.30
CA LEU A 96 12.23 -8.75 -10.64
C LEU A 96 11.54 -10.11 -10.42
N LEU A 97 12.12 -11.21 -10.86
CA LEU A 97 11.49 -12.53 -10.89
C LEU A 97 12.15 -13.47 -9.89
N HIS A 98 13.48 -13.52 -9.87
CA HIS A 98 14.26 -14.37 -8.98
C HIS A 98 14.81 -13.52 -7.84
N TRP A 99 14.42 -13.85 -6.61
CA TRP A 99 14.69 -13.06 -5.42
C TRP A 99 15.56 -13.85 -4.44
N GLN A 100 16.74 -13.32 -4.12
CA GLN A 100 17.60 -13.87 -3.08
C GLN A 100 17.27 -13.20 -1.74
N ARG A 101 16.78 -13.94 -0.74
CA ARG A 101 16.59 -13.39 0.61
C ARG A 101 17.94 -13.11 1.26
N ARG A 102 18.06 -11.93 1.88
CA ARG A 102 19.31 -11.41 2.45
C ARG A 102 19.25 -11.39 3.98
N HIS A 103 18.17 -10.86 4.54
CA HIS A 103 17.97 -10.79 5.99
C HIS A 103 16.49 -10.97 6.36
N ASP A 104 16.25 -11.44 7.57
CA ASP A 104 14.95 -11.69 8.21
C ASP A 104 14.93 -10.85 9.50
N PHE A 105 14.06 -9.84 9.56
CA PHE A 105 14.03 -8.85 10.65
C PHE A 105 13.40 -9.38 11.95
N GLY A 106 13.03 -10.66 11.98
CA GLY A 106 12.56 -11.35 13.17
C GLY A 106 11.03 -11.36 13.34
N PRO A 107 10.55 -12.12 14.33
CA PRO A 107 9.15 -12.47 14.48
C PRO A 107 8.28 -11.29 14.93
N GLY A 108 7.10 -11.16 14.33
CA GLY A 108 6.18 -10.07 14.60
C GLY A 108 6.57 -8.77 13.89
N THR A 109 7.02 -8.88 12.65
CA THR A 109 7.32 -7.73 11.80
C THR A 109 6.54 -7.90 10.49
N HIS A 110 5.71 -6.91 10.14
CA HIS A 110 4.70 -7.03 9.08
C HIS A 110 4.72 -5.84 8.12
N GLN A 111 4.31 -6.08 6.87
CA GLN A 111 3.94 -5.04 5.90
C GLN A 111 4.95 -3.88 5.87
N ALA A 112 6.21 -4.23 5.61
CA ALA A 112 7.32 -3.31 5.70
C ALA A 112 7.40 -2.36 4.50
N SER A 113 7.88 -1.15 4.74
CA SER A 113 8.16 -0.13 3.73
C SER A 113 9.60 0.36 3.86
N LEU A 114 10.25 0.55 2.72
CA LEU A 114 11.66 0.89 2.62
C LEU A 114 11.84 2.18 1.80
N ALA A 115 12.74 3.06 2.24
CA ALA A 115 13.17 4.23 1.51
C ALA A 115 14.69 4.44 1.64
N HIS A 116 15.32 4.98 0.60
CA HIS A 116 16.66 5.53 0.65
C HIS A 116 16.61 6.92 1.30
N ASP A 117 17.61 7.27 2.13
CA ASP A 117 17.63 8.53 2.90
C ASP A 117 18.05 9.76 2.08
N GLY A 118 18.70 9.54 0.93
CA GLY A 118 19.25 10.58 0.05
C GLY A 118 20.77 10.79 0.19
N THR A 119 21.38 10.17 1.19
CA THR A 119 22.81 10.26 1.55
C THR A 119 23.58 8.95 1.42
N GLY A 120 22.89 7.82 1.27
CA GLY A 120 23.48 6.48 1.03
C GLY A 120 22.87 5.39 1.91
N GLY A 121 22.21 5.79 2.99
CA GLY A 121 21.55 4.94 3.96
C GLY A 121 20.09 4.65 3.61
N TYR A 122 19.46 3.89 4.49
CA TYR A 122 18.10 3.41 4.32
C TYR A 122 17.28 3.58 5.60
N VAL A 123 15.98 3.81 5.42
CA VAL A 123 14.98 3.78 6.47
C VAL A 123 13.99 2.68 6.16
N LEU A 124 13.81 1.75 7.10
CA LEU A 124 12.78 0.73 7.10
C LEU A 124 11.71 1.10 8.12
N ALA A 125 10.44 0.97 7.77
CA ALA A 125 9.33 1.01 8.70
C ALA A 125 8.52 -0.28 8.57
N TYR A 126 8.00 -0.82 9.67
CA TYR A 126 7.11 -1.99 9.66
C TYR A 126 6.10 -1.91 10.81
N GLU A 127 4.98 -2.61 10.67
CA GLU A 127 4.08 -2.88 11.79
C GLU A 127 4.67 -3.97 12.68
N LYS A 128 4.55 -3.83 13.99
CA LYS A 128 5.26 -4.68 14.97
C LYS A 128 4.33 -5.27 16.03
N ASP A 129 4.56 -6.55 16.32
CA ASP A 129 3.95 -7.27 17.44
C ASP A 129 4.92 -7.42 18.64
N PRO A 130 4.39 -7.47 19.88
CA PRO A 130 3.00 -7.22 20.26
C PRO A 130 2.65 -5.72 20.12
N ASP A 131 1.39 -5.38 20.42
CA ASP A 131 0.79 -4.04 20.38
C ASP A 131 0.40 -3.46 19.01
N ASN A 132 0.85 -4.02 17.88
CA ASN A 132 0.51 -3.52 16.53
C ASN A 132 0.82 -2.01 16.40
N HIS A 133 2.09 -1.64 16.53
CA HIS A 133 2.56 -0.26 16.37
C HIS A 133 3.58 -0.14 15.24
N ILE A 134 3.79 1.08 14.75
CA ILE A 134 4.80 1.37 13.73
C ILE A 134 6.19 1.40 14.38
N ALA A 135 7.09 0.52 13.95
CA ALA A 135 8.51 0.55 14.28
C ALA A 135 9.31 1.04 13.07
N ILE A 136 10.36 1.85 13.34
CA ILE A 136 11.21 2.48 12.33
C ILE A 136 12.68 2.17 12.65
N ARG A 137 13.47 1.84 11.63
CA ARG A 137 14.89 1.50 11.73
C ARG A 137 15.69 2.27 10.69
N GLY A 138 16.79 2.88 11.10
CA GLY A 138 17.80 3.47 10.22
C GLY A 138 18.93 2.47 9.95
N TYR A 139 19.54 2.56 8.78
CA TYR A 139 20.71 1.79 8.36
C TYR A 139 21.68 2.75 7.67
N GLU A 140 22.97 2.65 8.01
CA GLU A 140 24.04 3.53 7.50
C GLU A 140 24.20 3.42 5.97
N ASP A 141 24.13 2.20 5.43
CA ASP A 141 24.25 1.93 3.99
C ASP A 141 23.43 0.69 3.56
N LEU A 142 23.56 0.31 2.28
CA LEU A 142 22.95 -0.91 1.75
C LEU A 142 23.49 -2.18 2.42
N SER A 143 24.77 -2.23 2.77
CA SER A 143 25.39 -3.39 3.43
C SER A 143 24.76 -3.65 4.80
N ALA A 144 24.57 -2.60 5.59
CA ALA A 144 23.93 -2.59 6.88
C ALA A 144 22.45 -3.02 6.77
N LEU A 145 21.71 -2.52 5.79
CA LEU A 145 20.34 -2.98 5.51
C LEU A 145 20.28 -4.48 5.21
N LEU A 146 21.14 -4.96 4.29
CA LEU A 146 21.16 -6.37 3.88
C LEU A 146 21.73 -7.33 4.95
N ALA A 147 22.42 -6.80 5.97
CA ALA A 147 22.88 -7.54 7.14
C ALA A 147 21.94 -7.42 8.36
N GLY A 148 20.99 -6.47 8.34
CA GLY A 148 20.09 -6.16 9.46
C GLY A 148 20.69 -5.30 10.56
N TRP A 149 21.80 -4.62 10.30
CA TRP A 149 22.54 -3.81 11.28
C TRP A 149 21.97 -2.38 11.34
N ALA A 150 20.87 -2.22 12.07
CA ALA A 150 20.26 -0.91 12.28
C ALA A 150 21.12 -0.04 13.22
N ASP A 151 21.42 1.20 12.82
CA ASP A 151 22.17 2.19 13.60
C ASP A 151 21.24 2.99 14.54
N ARG A 152 19.99 3.19 14.10
CA ARG A 152 18.95 3.96 14.76
C ARG A 152 17.66 3.15 14.83
N ALA A 153 16.94 3.29 15.94
CA ALA A 153 15.67 2.61 16.16
C ALA A 153 14.67 3.51 16.87
N TYR A 154 13.43 3.49 16.39
CA TYR A 154 12.30 4.13 17.04
C TYR A 154 11.09 3.19 17.02
N ASP A 155 10.36 3.12 18.12
CA ASP A 155 9.12 2.35 18.25
C ASP A 155 8.03 3.36 18.60
N ALA A 156 7.14 3.65 17.65
CA ALA A 156 6.21 4.76 17.77
C ALA A 156 5.09 4.46 18.77
N PRO A 157 4.73 5.41 19.65
CA PRO A 157 3.56 5.25 20.48
C PRO A 157 2.30 5.30 19.60
N ARG A 158 1.34 4.42 19.88
CA ARG A 158 -0.01 4.54 19.31
C ARG A 158 -0.69 5.78 19.89
N THR A 159 -1.16 6.68 19.03
CA THR A 159 -1.73 8.00 19.40
C THR A 159 -3.15 8.24 18.89
N LEU A 160 -3.58 7.48 17.88
CA LEU A 160 -4.89 7.55 17.23
C LEU A 160 -5.77 6.31 17.56
N SER A 161 -5.17 5.18 17.96
CA SER A 161 -5.89 3.97 18.35
C SER A 161 -5.26 3.26 19.54
N ARG A 162 -6.09 2.76 20.47
CA ARG A 162 -5.63 1.86 21.54
C ARG A 162 -5.41 0.40 21.10
N CYS A 163 -5.59 0.10 19.80
CA CYS A 163 -5.66 -1.28 19.30
C CYS A 163 -4.66 -1.62 18.18
N ALA A 164 -4.46 -0.73 17.20
CA ALA A 164 -3.39 -0.87 16.21
C ALA A 164 -3.13 0.45 15.46
N GLU A 165 -1.86 0.71 15.15
CA GLU A 165 -1.36 1.68 14.18
C GLU A 165 -0.25 1.00 13.36
N GLY A 166 -0.46 0.87 12.05
CA GLY A 166 0.19 -0.18 11.27
C GLY A 166 0.33 0.12 9.79
N THR A 167 0.71 -0.90 9.02
CA THR A 167 1.04 -0.87 7.57
C THR A 167 1.71 0.45 7.13
N PRO A 168 2.91 0.79 7.65
CA PRO A 168 3.56 2.05 7.31
C PRO A 168 3.99 2.06 5.84
N SER A 169 3.91 3.22 5.20
CA SER A 169 4.39 3.48 3.84
C SER A 169 5.18 4.78 3.87
N ILE A 170 6.50 4.71 3.64
CA ILE A 170 7.40 5.86 3.77
C ILE A 170 7.22 6.78 2.56
N THR A 171 6.92 8.06 2.82
CA THR A 171 6.55 9.05 1.79
C THR A 171 7.67 10.04 1.47
N ALA A 172 8.58 10.28 2.43
CA ALA A 172 9.80 11.05 2.25
C ALA A 172 10.77 10.80 3.42
N VAL A 173 12.06 10.84 3.13
CA VAL A 173 13.15 11.02 4.11
C VAL A 173 13.90 12.28 3.68
N GLN A 174 14.10 13.23 4.60
CA GLN A 174 14.71 14.53 4.32
C GLN A 174 15.53 14.98 5.54
N GLY A 175 16.83 14.72 5.52
CA GLY A 175 17.67 14.82 6.72
C GLY A 175 17.09 13.96 7.84
N ASP A 176 17.00 14.52 9.05
CA ASP A 176 16.46 13.84 10.23
C ASP A 176 14.92 13.76 10.28
N THR A 177 14.21 14.22 9.23
CA THR A 177 12.74 14.11 9.13
C THR A 177 12.31 12.95 8.23
N ILE A 178 11.61 11.99 8.82
CA ILE A 178 10.95 10.87 8.13
C ILE A 178 9.45 11.14 8.12
N ARG A 179 8.84 11.20 6.93
CA ARG A 179 7.39 11.33 6.74
C ARG A 179 6.82 10.04 6.21
N LEU A 180 5.81 9.48 6.87
CA LEU A 180 5.14 8.26 6.45
C LEU A 180 3.62 8.42 6.49
N THR A 181 2.94 7.46 5.87
CA THR A 181 1.50 7.27 5.98
C THR A 181 1.26 5.88 6.58
N GLY A 182 0.32 5.70 7.50
CA GLY A 182 -0.02 4.41 8.14
C GLY A 182 -1.53 4.15 8.14
N HIS A 183 -2.00 2.99 8.58
CA HIS A 183 -3.40 2.87 9.01
C HIS A 183 -3.47 2.95 10.54
N TYR A 184 -4.62 3.36 11.09
CA TYR A 184 -4.97 3.16 12.50
C TYR A 184 -6.32 2.44 12.58
N ARG A 185 -6.47 1.58 13.57
CA ARG A 185 -7.71 0.84 13.79
C ARG A 185 -8.72 1.71 14.53
N ALA A 186 -9.43 2.55 13.79
CA ALA A 186 -10.44 3.46 14.30
C ALA A 186 -11.52 2.70 15.08
N ASN A 187 -11.83 3.18 16.30
CA ASN A 187 -12.73 2.53 17.26
C ASN A 187 -12.39 1.06 17.60
N CYS A 188 -11.14 0.62 17.37
CA CYS A 188 -10.72 -0.79 17.41
C CYS A 188 -11.44 -1.70 16.39
N ASP A 189 -12.05 -1.09 15.38
CA ASP A 189 -13.11 -1.69 14.59
C ASP A 189 -12.78 -1.80 13.10
N THR A 190 -12.36 -0.69 12.46
CA THR A 190 -11.95 -0.65 11.04
C THR A 190 -10.70 0.17 10.84
N ASP A 191 -9.91 -0.20 9.83
CA ASP A 191 -8.67 0.50 9.51
C ASP A 191 -8.96 1.79 8.72
N ARG A 192 -8.36 2.89 9.17
CA ARG A 192 -8.50 4.25 8.61
C ARG A 192 -7.13 4.88 8.46
N GLN A 193 -7.02 5.85 7.59
CA GLN A 193 -5.73 6.37 7.16
C GLN A 193 -5.14 7.36 8.17
N LEU A 194 -3.84 7.28 8.44
CA LEU A 194 -3.06 8.29 9.17
C LEU A 194 -1.91 8.81 8.32
N ARG A 195 -1.49 10.05 8.59
CA ARG A 195 -0.17 10.59 8.24
C ARG A 195 0.65 10.70 9.51
N ALA A 196 1.96 10.49 9.42
CA ALA A 196 2.87 10.67 10.53
C ALA A 196 4.21 11.30 10.11
N THR A 197 4.87 11.92 11.07
CA THR A 197 6.24 12.43 10.97
C THR A 197 7.04 12.01 12.19
N LEU A 198 8.23 11.48 11.95
CA LEU A 198 9.28 11.28 12.94
C LEU A 198 10.40 12.29 12.66
N THR A 199 10.82 13.03 13.68
CA THR A 199 11.96 13.96 13.60
C THR A 199 13.04 13.53 14.59
N ASP A 200 14.31 13.62 14.18
CA ASP A 200 15.51 13.32 14.99
C ASP A 200 15.48 11.92 15.63
N PHE A 201 14.82 10.96 14.98
CA PHE A 201 14.52 9.61 15.50
C PHE A 201 13.93 9.58 16.94
N THR A 202 13.28 10.67 17.37
CA THR A 202 12.84 10.86 18.77
C THR A 202 11.44 11.46 18.89
N HIS A 203 11.06 12.38 18.00
CA HIS A 203 9.81 13.12 18.07
C HIS A 203 8.78 12.60 17.08
N TRP A 204 7.72 11.93 17.57
CA TRP A 204 6.62 11.40 16.77
C TRP A 204 5.39 12.29 16.81
N HIS A 205 4.77 12.48 15.65
CA HIS A 205 3.45 13.05 15.51
C HIS A 205 2.66 12.27 14.45
N ALA A 206 1.42 11.90 14.77
CA ALA A 206 0.48 11.28 13.83
C ALA A 206 -0.89 11.98 13.88
N GLU A 207 -1.56 12.02 12.73
CA GLU A 207 -2.88 12.60 12.53
C GLU A 207 -3.69 11.78 11.52
N SER A 208 -5.02 11.85 11.57
CA SER A 208 -5.91 11.12 10.64
C SER A 208 -5.97 11.77 9.25
N ASP A 209 -6.02 10.93 8.20
CA ASP A 209 -6.32 11.33 6.82
C ASP A 209 -7.77 11.07 6.45
N HIS A 210 -8.66 11.81 7.08
CA HIS A 210 -10.09 11.79 6.76
C HIS A 210 -10.41 12.20 5.32
N ARG A 211 -9.47 12.79 4.56
CA ARG A 211 -9.71 13.15 3.16
C ARG A 211 -9.55 11.91 2.27
N LEU A 212 -8.49 11.14 2.49
CA LEU A 212 -8.29 9.85 1.83
C LEU A 212 -9.38 8.84 2.22
N ASP A 213 -9.74 8.75 3.51
CA ASP A 213 -10.84 7.90 3.99
C ASP A 213 -12.14 8.17 3.21
N ARG A 214 -12.56 9.44 3.14
CA ARG A 214 -13.81 9.84 2.45
C ARG A 214 -13.78 9.53 0.96
N ALA A 215 -12.62 9.67 0.29
CA ALA A 215 -12.48 9.42 -1.14
C ALA A 215 -12.64 7.93 -1.50
N VAL A 216 -12.25 7.03 -0.60
CA VAL A 216 -12.49 5.58 -0.75
C VAL A 216 -13.93 5.24 -0.32
N GLN A 217 -14.43 5.81 0.79
CA GLN A 217 -15.80 5.60 1.28
C GLN A 217 -16.88 6.05 0.29
N SER A 218 -16.64 7.06 -0.57
CA SER A 218 -17.60 7.47 -1.61
C SER A 218 -17.89 6.39 -2.66
N TRP A 219 -17.07 5.34 -2.75
CA TRP A 219 -17.34 4.16 -3.58
C TRP A 219 -18.19 3.08 -2.88
N GLY A 220 -18.66 3.36 -1.66
CA GLY A 220 -19.45 2.43 -0.85
C GLY A 220 -18.61 1.43 -0.07
N ASN A 221 -17.33 1.73 0.17
CA ASN A 221 -16.42 0.89 0.94
C ASN A 221 -16.61 1.14 2.44
N ALA A 222 -17.21 0.15 3.12
CA ALA A 222 -17.55 0.24 4.54
C ALA A 222 -16.62 -0.57 5.46
N GLY A 223 -15.73 -1.40 4.88
CA GLY A 223 -14.73 -2.19 5.61
C GLY A 223 -13.48 -1.38 5.95
N ASN A 224 -12.33 -2.07 5.94
CA ASN A 224 -11.02 -1.50 6.18
C ASN A 224 -10.51 -0.66 4.98
N ILE A 225 -9.68 0.33 5.26
CA ILE A 225 -8.91 1.11 4.30
C ILE A 225 -7.46 1.03 4.80
N GLY A 226 -6.65 0.16 4.20
CA GLY A 226 -5.35 -0.27 4.73
C GLY A 226 -4.17 0.30 3.95
N ASP A 227 -3.60 -0.50 3.06
CA ASP A 227 -2.29 -0.35 2.41
C ASP A 227 -2.29 0.38 1.04
N ARG A 228 -1.11 0.89 0.63
CA ARG A 228 -0.93 1.95 -0.39
C ARG A 228 0.52 2.27 -0.72
N ALA A 229 0.65 2.82 -1.93
CA ALA A 229 1.85 3.50 -2.40
C ALA A 229 1.54 4.89 -2.97
N PRO A 230 2.06 5.97 -2.36
CA PRO A 230 2.18 7.27 -3.00
C PRO A 230 3.22 7.22 -4.12
N LEU A 231 2.88 7.74 -5.31
CA LEU A 231 3.78 7.82 -6.46
C LEU A 231 3.63 9.15 -7.21
N ARG A 232 4.61 9.44 -8.08
CA ARG A 232 4.59 10.60 -8.98
C ARG A 232 4.56 10.15 -10.44
N LEU A 233 3.41 10.28 -11.09
CA LEU A 233 3.27 10.03 -12.54
C LEU A 233 3.27 11.37 -13.28
N HIS A 234 4.19 11.56 -14.24
CA HIS A 234 4.34 12.80 -15.00
C HIS A 234 4.42 14.06 -14.10
N GLY A 235 5.18 13.97 -12.99
CA GLY A 235 5.32 15.04 -12.00
C GLY A 235 4.12 15.24 -11.06
N MET A 236 2.94 14.68 -11.38
CA MET A 236 1.73 14.76 -10.57
C MET A 236 1.72 13.66 -9.49
N ARG A 237 1.27 13.99 -8.28
CA ARG A 237 1.08 13.01 -7.20
C ARG A 237 -0.20 12.23 -7.43
N VAL A 238 -0.13 10.91 -7.25
CA VAL A 238 -1.27 10.00 -7.14
C VAL A 238 -0.94 8.99 -6.03
N VAL A 239 -1.96 8.44 -5.38
CA VAL A 239 -1.81 7.38 -4.36
C VAL A 239 -2.58 6.17 -4.85
N LEU A 240 -1.90 5.05 -4.99
CA LEU A 240 -2.54 3.74 -5.09
C LEU A 240 -3.00 3.35 -3.69
N ILE A 241 -4.28 3.07 -3.45
CA ILE A 241 -4.86 2.81 -2.13
C ILE A 241 -5.85 1.64 -2.21
N GLU A 242 -5.87 0.76 -1.22
CA GLU A 242 -6.91 -0.27 -1.09
C GLU A 242 -8.12 0.18 -0.24
N GLY A 243 -9.26 -0.46 -0.49
CA GLY A 243 -10.44 -0.37 0.37
C GLY A 243 -11.26 -1.65 0.29
N GLN A 244 -11.61 -2.20 1.45
CA GLN A 244 -12.48 -3.36 1.56
C GLN A 244 -13.94 -2.91 1.43
N ARG A 245 -14.70 -3.49 0.49
CA ARG A 245 -16.10 -3.10 0.32
C ARG A 245 -16.95 -3.50 1.53
N TRP A 246 -16.80 -4.74 1.97
CA TRP A 246 -17.51 -5.30 3.11
C TRP A 246 -16.52 -5.85 4.13
N ARG A 247 -16.66 -5.40 5.38
CA ARG A 247 -15.84 -5.84 6.51
C ARG A 247 -15.79 -7.37 6.58
N ASN A 248 -14.60 -7.92 6.82
CA ASN A 248 -14.33 -9.36 6.94
C ASN A 248 -14.56 -10.19 5.66
N ASP A 249 -14.79 -9.56 4.50
CA ASP A 249 -14.76 -10.24 3.21
C ASP A 249 -13.47 -9.90 2.44
N PHE A 250 -12.56 -10.85 2.37
CA PHE A 250 -11.29 -10.75 1.65
C PHE A 250 -11.45 -10.71 0.12
N ALA A 251 -12.52 -11.27 -0.45
CA ALA A 251 -12.82 -11.12 -1.87
C ALA A 251 -13.27 -9.70 -2.25
N SER A 252 -13.60 -8.88 -1.25
CA SER A 252 -14.15 -7.53 -1.43
C SER A 252 -13.11 -6.40 -1.41
N TRP A 253 -11.82 -6.72 -1.25
CA TRP A 253 -10.71 -5.77 -1.37
C TRP A 253 -10.59 -5.21 -2.79
N GLN A 254 -10.60 -3.89 -2.92
CA GLN A 254 -10.53 -3.18 -4.20
C GLN A 254 -9.44 -2.11 -4.14
N THR A 255 -8.78 -1.87 -5.27
CA THR A 255 -7.75 -0.84 -5.39
C THR A 255 -8.28 0.40 -6.10
N PHE A 256 -7.80 1.58 -5.70
CA PHE A 256 -8.19 2.88 -6.23
C PHE A 256 -6.95 3.73 -6.53
N ALA A 257 -7.09 4.63 -7.49
CA ALA A 257 -6.15 5.72 -7.76
C ALA A 257 -6.72 7.01 -7.15
N TYR A 258 -6.14 7.48 -6.05
CA TYR A 258 -6.52 8.72 -5.38
C TYR A 258 -5.64 9.88 -5.84
N ASP A 259 -6.27 11.00 -6.20
CA ASP A 259 -5.59 12.27 -6.45
C ASP A 259 -5.62 13.16 -5.18
N PRO A 260 -4.47 13.43 -4.54
CA PRO A 260 -4.40 14.33 -3.39
C PRO A 260 -4.74 15.79 -3.68
N VAL A 261 -4.76 16.23 -4.95
CA VAL A 261 -5.11 17.61 -5.32
C VAL A 261 -6.63 17.80 -5.28
N THR A 262 -7.39 17.02 -6.04
CA THR A 262 -8.86 17.07 -6.02
C THR A 262 -9.46 16.42 -4.77
N GLY A 263 -8.81 15.41 -4.21
CA GLY A 263 -9.34 14.62 -3.09
C GLY A 263 -10.40 13.60 -3.55
N ARG A 264 -10.36 13.22 -4.82
CA ARG A 264 -11.20 12.17 -5.42
C ARG A 264 -10.37 10.91 -5.66
N ALA A 265 -11.02 9.76 -5.63
CA ALA A 265 -10.43 8.49 -6.05
C ALA A 265 -11.21 7.89 -7.22
N ASP A 266 -10.50 7.25 -8.15
CA ASP A 266 -11.08 6.43 -9.21
C ASP A 266 -10.80 4.96 -8.92
N ARG A 267 -11.81 4.09 -9.02
CA ARG A 267 -11.60 2.65 -8.82
C ARG A 267 -10.78 2.05 -9.97
N LEU A 268 -9.75 1.27 -9.62
CA LEU A 268 -8.97 0.51 -10.59
C LEU A 268 -9.68 -0.81 -10.91
N ALA A 269 -10.09 -0.95 -12.18
CA ALA A 269 -10.71 -2.16 -12.70
C ALA A 269 -9.65 -3.17 -13.16
N ILE A 270 -8.81 -3.63 -12.23
CA ILE A 270 -7.68 -4.54 -12.49
C ILE A 270 -8.19 -5.85 -13.10
N ARG A 271 -7.61 -6.24 -14.24
CA ARG A 271 -7.92 -7.50 -14.95
C ARG A 271 -6.71 -8.41 -14.93
N THR A 272 -6.88 -9.57 -14.31
CA THR A 272 -5.88 -10.65 -14.31
C THR A 272 -6.14 -11.66 -15.42
N HIS A 273 -5.27 -12.64 -15.58
CA HIS A 273 -5.38 -13.69 -16.60
C HIS A 273 -6.58 -14.63 -16.34
N GLY A 274 -6.77 -15.04 -15.08
CA GLY A 274 -7.87 -15.91 -14.63
C GLY A 274 -9.13 -15.18 -14.16
N GLY A 275 -9.07 -13.86 -13.96
CA GLY A 275 -10.22 -13.04 -13.56
C GLY A 275 -10.45 -12.91 -12.04
N SER A 276 -9.37 -12.91 -11.25
CA SER A 276 -9.35 -12.53 -9.84
C SER A 276 -9.98 -11.15 -9.60
N ARG A 277 -10.55 -10.96 -8.39
CA ARG A 277 -11.42 -9.83 -8.05
C ARG A 277 -11.05 -9.10 -6.76
N GLY A 278 -10.35 -9.78 -5.86
CA GLY A 278 -9.84 -9.21 -4.60
C GLY A 278 -8.37 -8.84 -4.76
N PHE A 279 -8.00 -7.61 -4.39
CA PHE A 279 -6.62 -7.12 -4.45
C PHE A 279 -6.32 -6.29 -3.19
N ALA A 280 -5.41 -6.81 -2.37
CA ALA A 280 -4.97 -6.20 -1.13
C ALA A 280 -3.47 -5.87 -1.18
N ASN A 281 -2.96 -5.20 -0.16
CA ASN A 281 -1.56 -4.82 0.01
C ASN A 281 -0.87 -4.22 -1.24
N PRO A 282 -1.44 -3.14 -1.81
CA PRO A 282 -0.90 -2.51 -3.01
C PRO A 282 0.39 -1.72 -2.77
N SER A 283 1.45 -2.12 -3.47
CA SER A 283 2.63 -1.30 -3.68
C SER A 283 2.82 -0.94 -5.16
N ALA A 284 3.39 0.23 -5.43
CA ALA A 284 3.68 0.72 -6.77
C ALA A 284 4.94 1.58 -6.78
N THR A 285 5.82 1.36 -7.74
CA THR A 285 7.11 2.07 -7.84
C THR A 285 7.46 2.33 -9.30
N LEU A 286 8.06 3.50 -9.57
CA LEU A 286 8.71 3.77 -10.84
C LEU A 286 10.16 3.30 -10.77
N LEU A 287 10.56 2.49 -11.74
CA LEU A 287 11.92 1.92 -11.84
C LEU A 287 12.34 1.74 -13.29
N THR A 288 13.60 1.39 -13.51
CA THR A 288 14.08 0.85 -14.79
C THR A 288 13.85 -0.65 -14.78
N ALA A 289 13.01 -1.15 -15.68
CA ALA A 289 12.68 -2.57 -15.80
C ALA A 289 13.88 -3.40 -16.34
N PRO A 290 13.84 -4.76 -16.25
CA PRO A 290 14.94 -5.62 -16.68
C PRO A 290 15.35 -5.49 -18.17
N ASN A 291 14.48 -4.92 -19.00
CA ASN A 291 14.76 -4.59 -20.41
C ASN A 291 15.37 -3.18 -20.63
N GLY A 292 15.75 -2.49 -19.56
CA GLY A 292 16.34 -1.14 -19.58
C GLY A 292 15.34 0.00 -19.79
N ARG A 293 14.03 -0.26 -19.87
CA ARG A 293 13.01 0.79 -20.07
C ARG A 293 12.46 1.30 -18.73
N PRO A 294 12.14 2.60 -18.60
CA PRO A 294 11.33 3.10 -17.49
C PRO A 294 9.98 2.39 -17.44
N ALA A 295 9.55 1.97 -16.26
CA ALA A 295 8.31 1.22 -16.05
C ALA A 295 7.63 1.60 -14.74
N LEU A 296 6.31 1.37 -14.70
CA LEU A 296 5.56 1.23 -13.46
C LEU A 296 5.59 -0.24 -13.05
N LEU A 297 6.19 -0.52 -11.90
CA LEU A 297 6.05 -1.78 -11.18
C LEU A 297 4.82 -1.70 -10.25
N MET A 298 4.05 -2.78 -10.23
CA MET A 298 2.86 -2.98 -9.41
C MET A 298 3.00 -4.29 -8.63
N SER A 299 2.66 -4.26 -7.35
CA SER A 299 2.69 -5.40 -6.43
C SER A 299 1.37 -5.42 -5.65
N LEU A 300 0.70 -6.57 -5.62
CA LEU A 300 -0.64 -6.75 -5.02
C LEU A 300 -0.72 -8.14 -4.39
N PHE A 301 -1.19 -8.26 -3.15
CA PHE A 301 -1.61 -9.55 -2.64
C PHE A 301 -2.99 -9.91 -3.22
N VAL A 302 -3.16 -11.13 -3.74
CA VAL A 302 -4.45 -11.65 -4.24
C VAL A 302 -5.01 -12.64 -3.21
N PRO A 303 -5.99 -12.24 -2.37
CA PRO A 303 -6.56 -13.13 -1.36
C PRO A 303 -7.26 -14.32 -2.00
N ARG A 304 -7.15 -15.50 -1.39
CA ARG A 304 -7.66 -16.76 -1.94
C ARG A 304 -9.18 -16.71 -2.20
N GLU A 305 -9.91 -15.99 -1.38
CA GLU A 305 -11.36 -15.77 -1.48
C GLU A 305 -11.75 -15.01 -2.76
N GLY A 306 -10.86 -14.11 -3.23
CA GLY A 306 -11.04 -13.33 -4.45
C GLY A 306 -10.24 -13.84 -5.65
N ALA A 307 -9.47 -14.91 -5.50
CA ALA A 307 -8.54 -15.42 -6.50
C ALA A 307 -9.21 -16.34 -7.53
N ALA A 308 -8.79 -16.23 -8.79
CA ALA A 308 -8.98 -17.28 -9.78
C ALA A 308 -8.01 -18.46 -9.55
N PRO A 309 -8.27 -19.66 -10.11
CA PRO A 309 -7.38 -20.80 -9.97
C PRO A 309 -5.94 -20.48 -10.39
N GLY A 310 -4.99 -20.65 -9.46
CA GLY A 310 -3.56 -20.39 -9.69
C GLY A 310 -3.12 -18.93 -9.54
N GLU A 311 -4.01 -17.99 -9.21
CA GLU A 311 -3.67 -16.56 -9.09
C GLU A 311 -3.52 -16.05 -7.65
N SER A 312 -3.75 -16.88 -6.63
CA SER A 312 -3.68 -16.48 -5.21
C SER A 312 -2.25 -16.24 -4.71
N GLY A 313 -2.09 -15.33 -3.74
CA GLY A 313 -0.79 -14.94 -3.16
C GLY A 313 -0.28 -13.63 -3.76
N GLN A 314 1.00 -13.31 -3.54
CA GLN A 314 1.57 -12.08 -4.09
C GLN A 314 1.66 -12.11 -5.62
N LEU A 315 0.99 -11.16 -6.27
CA LEU A 315 1.13 -10.80 -7.67
C LEU A 315 2.11 -9.64 -7.82
N LEU A 316 3.09 -9.82 -8.70
CA LEU A 316 3.99 -8.78 -9.19
C LEU A 316 3.81 -8.62 -10.69
N TYR A 317 3.77 -7.39 -11.21
CA TYR A 317 3.77 -7.13 -12.65
C TYR A 317 4.29 -5.72 -12.97
N TRP A 318 4.84 -5.52 -14.16
CA TRP A 318 5.29 -4.20 -14.60
C TRP A 318 4.88 -3.88 -16.03
N ARG A 319 4.76 -2.58 -16.32
CA ARG A 319 4.51 -2.08 -17.66
C ARG A 319 5.34 -0.84 -17.93
N ALA A 320 6.02 -0.83 -19.07
CA ALA A 320 6.84 0.27 -19.52
C ALA A 320 6.00 1.54 -19.73
N LEU A 321 6.62 2.69 -19.48
CA LEU A 321 6.01 4.01 -19.66
C LEU A 321 5.95 4.39 -21.15
#